data_AF-A0A661TL95-F1
#
_entry.id   AF-A0A661TL95-F1
#
_cell.length_a   1.000
_cell.length_b   1.000
_cell.length_c   1.000
_cell.angle_alpha   90.00
_cell.angle_beta   90.00
_cell.angle_gamma   90.00
#
_symmetry.space_group_name_H-M   'P 1'
#
loop_
_entity.id
_entity.type
_entity.pdbx_description
1 polymer ?
#
loop_
_entity_poly.entity_id
_entity_poly.type
_entity_poly.pdbx_seq_one_letter_code
_entity_poly.pdbx_strand_id
1 'polypeptide(L)' 'MFDLRKNLYAGKKLKGKFQGCYSLRIGPYRIIYKIYKSQLNILIIRIGPRQGVYK' A
#
# COMPACT_ATOMS: atom_id res chain seq x y z
N MET A 1 -2.63 8.61 13.22
CA MET A 1 -2.89 9.09 11.85
C MET A 1 -1.70 8.68 10.99
N PHE A 2 -1.88 7.81 9.98
CA PHE A 2 -0.78 7.40 9.09
C PHE A 2 -0.64 8.42 7.97
N ASP A 3 0.57 8.93 7.78
CA ASP A 3 0.87 9.92 6.74
C ASP A 3 1.90 9.36 5.76
N LEU A 4 1.41 8.92 4.60
CA LEU A 4 2.25 8.40 3.52
C LEU A 4 3.13 9.48 2.88
N ARG A 5 2.80 10.78 3.04
CA ARG A 5 3.64 11.87 2.54
C ARG A 5 4.93 11.99 3.33
N LYS A 6 4.90 11.65 4.63
CA LYS A 6 6.07 11.64 5.51
C LYS A 6 6.90 10.37 5.39
N ASN A 7 6.25 9.22 5.21
CA ASN A 7 6.94 7.94 5.06
C ASN A 7 6.22 7.02 4.06
N LEU A 8 6.76 6.96 2.85
CA LEU A 8 6.30 6.12 1.76
C LEU A 8 6.40 4.61 2.08
N TYR A 9 7.27 4.21 3.02
CA TYR A 9 7.52 2.82 3.39
C TYR A 9 6.77 2.37 4.66
N ALA A 10 5.77 3.14 5.12
CA ALA A 10 4.99 2.81 6.31
C ALA A 10 4.15 1.52 6.20
N GLY A 11 4.03 0.95 4.99
CA GLY A 11 3.31 -0.29 4.73
C GLY A 11 4.19 -1.54 4.71
N LYS A 12 3.58 -2.72 4.85
CA LYS A 12 4.28 -4.00 4.70
C LYS A 12 4.52 -4.32 3.22
N LYS A 13 5.77 -4.59 2.84
CA LYS A 13 6.10 -5.04 1.48
C LYS A 13 5.43 -6.38 1.18
N LEU A 14 4.77 -6.47 0.03
CA LEU A 14 4.07 -7.66 -0.44
C LEU A 14 5.00 -8.55 -1.27
N LYS A 15 4.69 -9.85 -1.30
CA LYS A 15 5.39 -10.91 -2.05
C LYS A 15 4.43 -11.59 -3.03
N GLY A 16 4.94 -12.44 -3.92
CA GLY A 16 4.13 -13.19 -4.89
C GLY A 16 3.51 -12.28 -5.95
N LYS A 17 2.23 -12.47 -6.27
CA LYS A 17 1.51 -11.69 -7.31
C LYS A 17 1.54 -10.17 -7.12
N PHE A 18 1.80 -9.69 -5.90
CA PHE A 18 1.91 -8.27 -5.57
C PHE A 18 3.35 -7.84 -5.23
N GLN A 19 4.36 -8.56 -5.70
CA GLN A 19 5.76 -8.19 -5.46
C GLN A 19 6.04 -6.76 -5.95
N GLY A 20 6.73 -5.99 -5.10
CA GLY A 20 7.00 -4.57 -5.35
C GLY A 20 5.89 -3.61 -4.91
N CYS A 21 4.76 -4.13 -4.43
CA CYS A 21 3.71 -3.34 -3.78
C CYS A 21 3.85 -3.37 -2.25
N TYR A 22 3.12 -2.49 -1.59
CA TYR A 22 3.06 -2.32 -0.13
C TYR A 22 1.61 -2.37 0.32
N SER A 23 1.38 -2.87 1.53
CA SER A 23 0.06 -2.87 2.19
C SER A 23 0.11 -2.02 3.45
N LEU A 24 -0.66 -0.92 3.46
CA LEU A 24 -0.90 -0.11 4.65
C LEU A 24 -2.23 -0.51 5.29
N ARG A 25 -2.25 -0.64 6.63
CA ARG A 25 -3.49 -0.86 7.39
C ARG A 25 -4.03 0.47 7.89
N ILE A 26 -5.30 0.75 7.61
CA ILE A 26 -6.01 1.91 8.16
C ILE A 26 -7.33 1.40 8.73
N GLY A 27 -7.36 1.19 10.06
CA GLY A 27 -8.51 0.57 10.73
C GLY A 27 -8.88 -0.79 10.09
N PRO A 28 -10.15 -0.98 9.66
CA PRO A 28 -10.60 -2.23 9.02
C PRO A 28 -10.17 -2.36 7.55
N TYR A 29 -9.62 -1.29 6.96
CA TYR A 29 -9.21 -1.24 5.56
C TYR A 29 -7.73 -1.53 5.36
N ARG A 30 -7.42 -1.98 4.15
CA ARG A 30 -6.05 -2.06 3.64
C ARG A 30 -5.96 -1.29 2.34
N ILE A 31 -4.86 -0.56 2.20
CA ILE A 31 -4.47 0.11 0.98
C ILE A 31 -3.29 -0.66 0.39
N ILE A 32 -3.42 -1.13 -0.84
CA ILE A 32 -2.31 -1.66 -1.63
C ILE A 32 -1.81 -0.54 -2.52
N TYR A 33 -0.53 -0.21 -2.42
CA TYR A 33 0.09 0.85 -3.20
C TYR A 33 1.47 0.46 -3.69
N LYS A 34 1.97 1.17 -4.70
CA LYS A 34 3.31 1.01 -5.25
C LYS A 34 4.05 2.34 -5.20
N ILE A 35 5.34 2.29 -4.87
CA ILE A 35 6.21 3.46 -4.73
C ILE A 35 7.05 3.56 -6.00
N TYR A 36 6.99 4.71 -6.66
CA TYR A 36 7.82 5.05 -7.82
C TYR A 36 8.91 6.02 -7.39
N LYS A 37 10.12 5.50 -7.18
CA LYS A 37 11.26 6.26 -6.63
C LYS A 37 11.71 7.41 -7.51
N SER A 38 11.53 7.31 -8.83
CA SER A 38 11.95 8.34 -9.78
C SER A 38 11.19 9.66 -9.64
N GLN A 39 9.99 9.64 -9.06
CA GLN A 39 9.12 10.81 -8.96
C GLN A 39 8.57 11.04 -7.55
N LEU A 40 9.03 10.30 -6.54
CA LEU A 40 8.43 10.27 -5.19
C LEU A 40 6.91 10.05 -5.21
N ASN A 41 6.41 9.35 -6.23
CA ASN A 41 4.98 9.16 -6.46
C ASN A 41 4.49 7.84 -5.88
N ILE A 42 3.27 7.87 -5.34
CA ILE A 42 2.55 6.69 -4.87
C ILE A 42 1.38 6.42 -5.82
N LEU A 43 1.30 5.20 -6.33
CA LEU A 43 0.10 4.74 -7.03
C LEU A 43 -0.73 3.88 -6.08
N ILE A 44 -1.94 4.33 -5.75
CA ILE A 44 -2.90 3.50 -5.02
C ILE A 44 -3.51 2.51 -6.01
N ILE A 45 -3.28 1.22 -5.78
CA ILE A 45 -3.75 0.14 -6.65
C ILE A 45 -5.13 -0.32 -6.19
N ARG A 46 -5.32 -0.48 -4.87
CA ARG A 46 -6.58 -0.95 -4.28
C ARG A 46 -6.79 -0.41 -2.89
N ILE A 47 -8.05 -0.13 -2.56
CA ILE A 47 -8.51 0.14 -1.19
C ILE A 47 -9.66 -0.82 -0.93
N GLY A 48 -9.61 -1.53 0.19
CA GLY A 48 -10.70 -2.44 0.53
C GLY A 48 -10.60 -3.06 1.91
N PRO A 49 -11.69 -3.69 2.37
CA PRO A 49 -11.71 -4.42 3.63
C PRO A 49 -10.76 -5.62 3.58
N ARG A 50 -10.30 -6.08 4.75
CA ARG A 50 -9.30 -7.16 4.91
C ARG A 50 -9.56 -8.40 4.02
N GLN A 51 -10.81 -8.81 3.88
CA GLN A 51 -11.20 -10.02 3.16
C GLN A 51 -11.23 -9.85 1.62
N GLY A 52 -11.37 -8.60 1.13
CA GLY A 52 -11.55 -8.31 -0.29
C GLY A 52 -10.29 -7.80 -1.00
N VAL A 53 -9.37 -7.16 -0.28
CA VAL A 53 -8.26 -6.43 -0.93
C VAL A 53 -7.26 -7.32 -1.68
N TYR A 54 -7.21 -8.62 -1.35
CA TYR A 54 -6.25 -9.58 -1.93
C TYR A 54 -6.83 -10.45 -3.05
N LYS A 55 -8.14 -10.40 -3.31
CA LYS A 55 -8.79 -11.21 -4.35
C LYS A 55 -8.34 -10.74 -5.73
#